data_AF-A0A0F7Z9N4-F1
#
_entry.id   AF-A0A0F7Z9N4-F1
#
_cell.length_a   1.000
_cell.length_b   1.000
_cell.length_c   1.000
_cell.angle_alpha   90.00
_cell.angle_beta   90.00
_cell.angle_gamma   90.00
#
_symmetry.space_group_name_H-M   'P 1'
#
loop_
_entity.id
_entity.type
_entity.pdbx_description
1 polymer ?
#
loop_
_entity_poly.entity_id
_entity_poly.type
_entity_poly.pdbx_seq_one_letter_code
_entity_poly.pdbx_strand_id
1 'polypeptide(L)'
;MGGQEQLLCAAVLALIFQGISISGNAASGNEFITIEQKGKNVSLICEGGDNKTHWIKDRMALTYQGKELALAVMDDPRGIYKCIIQNGKSRSVQVFIRMCQNCIHLDFTMILGISAASLLATIFLAIAVYHIAVEERGRPTQASDKQCLLANDQLYQPLQEHNDRPYSHIGIAKPRRR
;
A
#
# COMPACT_ATOMS: atom_id res chain seq x y z
N MET A 1 19.91 -22.94 -18.10
CA MET A 1 18.51 -22.46 -18.01
C MET A 1 18.41 -21.34 -16.97
N GLY A 2 19.13 -20.21 -17.18
CA GLY A 2 19.20 -19.12 -16.19
C GLY A 2 19.05 -17.71 -16.80
N GLY A 3 19.37 -17.54 -18.09
CA GLY A 3 19.23 -16.24 -18.77
C GLY A 3 17.77 -15.85 -19.07
N GLN A 4 16.88 -16.81 -19.29
CA GLN A 4 15.48 -16.55 -19.64
C GLN A 4 14.67 -16.06 -18.42
N GLU A 5 14.92 -16.63 -17.23
CA GLU A 5 14.32 -16.21 -15.96
C GLU A 5 14.78 -14.79 -15.57
N GLN A 6 16.07 -14.48 -15.76
CA GLN A 6 16.60 -13.14 -15.50
C GLN A 6 16.06 -12.08 -16.46
N LEU A 7 15.87 -12.44 -17.74
CA LEU A 7 15.25 -11.54 -18.73
C LEU A 7 13.78 -11.25 -18.40
N LEU A 8 13.04 -12.26 -17.95
CA LEU A 8 11.64 -12.14 -17.53
C LEU A 8 11.52 -11.23 -16.30
N CYS A 9 12.36 -11.40 -15.28
CA CYS A 9 12.38 -10.52 -14.11
C CYS A 9 12.75 -9.08 -14.47
N ALA A 10 13.73 -8.88 -15.35
CA ALA A 10 14.11 -7.54 -15.82
C ALA A 10 13.00 -6.87 -16.66
N ALA A 11 12.30 -7.63 -17.49
CA ALA A 11 11.18 -7.14 -18.28
C ALA A 11 9.96 -6.78 -17.42
N VAL A 12 9.65 -7.58 -16.39
CA VAL A 12 8.58 -7.27 -15.43
C VAL A 12 8.91 -6.04 -14.60
N LEU A 13 10.17 -5.89 -14.15
CA LEU A 13 10.64 -4.67 -13.49
C LEU A 13 10.53 -3.44 -14.40
N ALA A 14 10.89 -3.56 -15.68
CA ALA A 14 10.80 -2.45 -16.64
C ALA A 14 9.35 -2.01 -16.93
N LEU A 15 8.40 -2.95 -16.94
CA LEU A 15 6.98 -2.65 -17.12
C LEU A 15 6.36 -1.92 -15.92
N ILE A 16 6.87 -2.15 -14.70
CA ILE A 16 6.40 -1.46 -13.48
C ILE A 16 6.89 0.01 -13.44
N PHE A 17 7.99 0.35 -14.10
CA PHE A 17 8.54 1.71 -14.15
C PHE A 17 8.00 2.58 -15.29
N GLN A 18 7.23 2.05 -16.24
CA GLN A 18 6.55 2.86 -17.25
C GLN A 18 5.27 3.45 -16.67
N GLY A 19 5.44 4.43 -15.78
CA GLY A 19 4.35 5.23 -15.23
C GLY A 19 3.56 5.91 -16.35
N ILE A 20 2.25 5.71 -16.36
CA ILE A 20 1.34 6.45 -17.23
C ILE A 20 1.31 7.89 -16.74
N SER A 21 2.04 8.77 -17.42
CA SER A 21 1.95 10.21 -17.21
C SER A 21 0.61 10.71 -17.75
N ILE A 22 -0.37 10.90 -16.87
CA ILE A 22 -1.60 11.62 -17.23
C ILE A 22 -1.26 13.11 -17.22
N SER A 23 -0.93 13.64 -18.40
CA SER A 23 -0.82 15.08 -18.63
C SER A 23 -2.23 15.68 -18.66
N GLY A 24 -2.63 16.33 -17.57
CA GLY A 24 -3.84 17.14 -17.55
C GLY A 24 -3.63 18.39 -18.39
N ASN A 25 -4.29 18.46 -19.56
CA ASN A 25 -4.33 19.69 -20.35
C ASN A 25 -5.17 20.73 -19.60
N ALA A 26 -4.52 21.71 -18.97
CA ALA A 26 -5.19 22.93 -18.55
C ALA A 26 -5.45 23.78 -19.82
N ALA A 27 -6.66 23.65 -20.36
CA ALA A 27 -7.17 24.56 -21.37
C ALA A 27 -7.41 25.94 -20.74
N SER A 28 -6.37 26.76 -20.65
CA SER A 28 -6.49 28.17 -20.24
C SER A 28 -6.87 29.01 -21.45
N GLY A 29 -8.17 29.08 -21.73
CA GLY A 29 -8.71 30.03 -22.68
C GLY A 29 -8.81 31.41 -22.03
N ASN A 30 -7.89 32.33 -22.35
CA ASN A 30 -7.93 33.78 -22.07
C ASN A 30 -8.81 34.18 -20.87
N GLU A 31 -8.43 33.70 -19.69
CA GLU A 31 -9.20 33.86 -18.45
C GLU A 31 -8.72 35.13 -17.73
N PHE A 32 -9.60 36.12 -17.65
CA PHE A 32 -9.33 37.44 -17.06
C PHE A 32 -9.18 37.41 -15.52
N ILE A 33 -9.54 36.30 -14.89
CA ILE A 33 -9.40 36.10 -13.45
C ILE A 33 -8.63 34.82 -13.28
N THR A 34 -7.39 34.90 -12.78
CA THR A 34 -6.56 33.73 -12.52
C THR A 34 -6.68 33.31 -11.07
N ILE A 35 -6.62 32.00 -10.83
CA ILE A 35 -6.64 31.42 -9.49
C ILE A 35 -5.20 31.03 -9.16
N GLU A 36 -4.60 31.69 -8.16
CA GLU A 36 -3.29 31.31 -7.64
C GLU A 36 -3.45 30.57 -6.31
N GLN A 37 -2.75 29.45 -6.18
CA GLN A 37 -2.68 28.70 -4.94
C GLN A 37 -1.28 28.85 -4.33
N LYS A 38 -1.20 29.59 -3.21
CA LYS A 38 0.02 29.74 -2.41
C LYS A 38 -0.11 28.85 -1.17
N GLY A 39 0.29 27.59 -1.30
CA GLY A 39 0.19 26.59 -0.24
C GLY A 39 -1.26 26.29 0.14
N LYS A 40 -1.66 26.66 1.37
CA LYS A 40 -3.03 26.48 1.88
C LYS A 40 -3.96 27.63 1.54
N ASN A 41 -3.45 28.74 1.01
CA ASN A 41 -4.25 29.92 0.71
C ASN A 41 -4.50 30.00 -0.79
N VAL A 42 -5.74 30.27 -1.18
CA VAL A 42 -6.14 30.49 -2.56
C VAL A 42 -6.43 31.96 -2.72
N SER A 43 -5.85 32.58 -3.74
CA SER A 43 -6.13 33.97 -4.09
C SER A 43 -6.65 34.08 -5.52
N LEU A 44 -7.63 34.97 -5.70
CA LEU A 44 -8.14 35.34 -7.01
C LEU A 44 -7.41 36.60 -7.47
N ILE A 45 -6.87 36.58 -8.68
CA ILE A 45 -6.17 37.71 -9.26
C ILE A 45 -6.98 38.21 -10.44
N CYS A 46 -7.37 39.48 -10.41
CA CYS A 46 -8.04 40.13 -11.54
C CYS A 46 -6.98 40.67 -12.51
N GLU A 47 -6.93 40.13 -13.74
CA GLU A 47 -5.99 40.55 -14.77
C GLU A 47 -6.34 41.97 -15.25
N GLY A 48 -5.35 42.87 -15.28
CA GLY A 48 -5.59 44.29 -15.59
C GLY A 48 -6.30 45.08 -14.48
N GLY A 49 -6.43 44.52 -13.27
CA GLY A 49 -6.88 45.24 -12.08
C GLY A 49 -5.74 45.95 -11.34
N ASP A 50 -6.08 47.06 -10.70
CA ASP A 50 -5.21 47.86 -9.83
C ASP A 50 -5.73 47.87 -8.38
N ASN A 51 -5.13 48.69 -7.52
CA ASN A 51 -5.54 48.90 -6.13
C ASN A 51 -6.98 49.42 -5.96
N LYS A 52 -7.60 49.89 -7.04
CA LYS A 52 -8.99 50.40 -7.09
C LYS A 52 -9.98 49.36 -7.63
N THR A 53 -9.57 48.10 -7.75
CA THR A 53 -10.44 47.01 -8.22
C THR A 53 -11.42 46.64 -7.11
N HIS A 54 -12.71 46.65 -7.45
CA HIS A 54 -13.78 46.28 -6.52
C HIS A 54 -14.18 44.82 -6.74
N TRP A 55 -14.46 44.12 -5.64
CA TRP A 55 -14.91 42.73 -5.68
C TRP A 55 -16.36 42.60 -5.23
N ILE A 56 -17.10 41.74 -5.90
CA ILE A 56 -18.48 41.39 -5.55
C ILE A 56 -18.55 39.86 -5.38
N LYS A 57 -19.11 39.41 -4.26
CA LYS A 57 -19.42 38.01 -3.99
C LYS A 57 -20.94 37.84 -3.94
N ASP A 58 -21.52 36.97 -4.77
CA ASP A 58 -22.95 36.62 -4.74
C ASP A 58 -23.89 37.84 -4.70
N ARG A 59 -23.54 38.89 -5.45
CA ARG A 59 -24.21 40.21 -5.53
C ARG A 59 -23.97 41.16 -4.34
N MET A 60 -23.19 40.77 -3.34
CA MET A 60 -22.76 41.64 -2.24
C MET A 60 -21.38 42.24 -2.53
N ALA A 61 -21.26 43.57 -2.47
CA ALA A 61 -19.98 44.24 -2.62
C ALA A 61 -19.10 43.98 -1.39
N LEU A 62 -17.87 43.52 -1.62
CA LEU A 62 -16.87 43.39 -0.58
C LEU A 62 -16.26 44.77 -0.28
N THR A 63 -15.99 45.04 0.99
CA THR A 63 -15.32 46.28 1.42
C THR A 63 -13.88 46.36 0.93
N TYR A 64 -13.26 45.21 0.66
CA TYR A 64 -11.89 45.09 0.20
C TYR A 64 -11.72 45.58 -1.24
N GLN A 65 -10.66 46.35 -1.48
CA GLN A 65 -10.23 46.81 -2.79
C GLN A 65 -8.79 46.40 -3.04
N GLY A 66 -8.51 45.88 -4.23
CA GLY A 66 -7.19 45.39 -4.57
C GLY A 66 -7.21 44.44 -5.76
N LYS A 67 -6.06 44.27 -6.40
CA LYS A 67 -5.88 43.36 -7.53
C LYS A 67 -6.06 41.88 -7.15
N GLU A 68 -5.60 41.52 -5.94
CA GLU A 68 -5.62 40.15 -5.42
C GLU A 68 -6.63 40.04 -4.27
N LEU A 69 -7.55 39.09 -4.34
CA LEU A 69 -8.49 38.78 -3.27
C LEU A 69 -8.09 37.44 -2.65
N ALA A 70 -7.65 37.46 -1.39
CA ALA A 70 -7.36 36.25 -0.64
C ALA A 70 -8.68 35.59 -0.19
N LEU A 71 -8.88 34.33 -0.56
CA LEU A 71 -10.00 33.52 -0.08
C LEU A 71 -9.55 32.79 1.18
N ALA A 72 -10.30 32.94 2.26
CA ALA A 72 -10.13 32.10 3.43
C ALA A 72 -10.53 30.67 3.04
N VAL A 73 -9.52 29.82 2.86
CA VAL A 73 -9.71 28.46 2.35
C VAL A 73 -10.49 27.60 3.36
N MET A 74 -10.36 27.91 4.66
CA MET A 74 -11.06 27.23 5.76
C MET A 74 -12.59 27.22 5.67
N ASP A 75 -13.20 28.20 4.99
CA ASP A 75 -14.66 28.38 4.96
C ASP A 75 -15.35 27.76 3.75
N ASP A 76 -14.67 26.87 3.02
CA ASP A 76 -15.24 26.22 1.84
C ASP A 76 -15.81 27.28 0.85
N PRO A 77 -14.97 28.23 0.38
CA PRO A 77 -15.46 29.41 -0.32
C PRO A 77 -16.11 29.00 -1.64
N ARG A 78 -17.45 29.07 -1.65
CA ARG A 78 -18.32 28.86 -2.80
C ARG A 78 -18.99 30.16 -3.14
N GLY A 79 -19.25 30.36 -4.43
CA GLY A 79 -20.04 31.48 -4.91
C GLY A 79 -19.51 32.06 -6.21
N ILE A 80 -20.21 33.08 -6.69
CA ILE A 80 -19.83 33.83 -7.89
C ILE A 80 -19.06 35.06 -7.45
N TYR A 81 -17.79 35.13 -7.86
CA TYR A 81 -16.92 36.27 -7.64
C TYR A 81 -16.85 37.10 -8.91
N LYS A 82 -16.98 38.41 -8.78
CA LYS A 82 -16.89 39.36 -9.89
C LYS A 82 -15.93 40.47 -9.52
N CYS A 83 -14.90 40.69 -10.35
CA CYS A 83 -14.07 41.87 -10.23
C CYS A 83 -14.55 42.96 -11.20
N ILE A 84 -14.53 44.21 -10.73
CA ILE A 84 -14.85 45.41 -11.51
C ILE A 84 -13.63 46.31 -11.53
N ILE A 85 -13.14 46.57 -12.73
CA ILE A 85 -12.00 47.48 -12.97
C ILE A 85 -12.54 48.84 -13.36
N GLN A 86 -11.75 49.89 -13.13
CA GLN A 86 -12.11 51.28 -13.41
C GLN A 86 -12.59 51.52 -14.85
N ASN A 87 -12.08 50.76 -15.82
CA ASN A 87 -12.46 50.86 -17.23
C ASN A 87 -13.85 50.25 -17.55
N GLY A 88 -14.66 49.93 -16.54
CA GLY A 88 -16.01 49.36 -16.70
C GLY A 88 -16.03 47.89 -17.12
N LYS A 89 -14.86 47.30 -17.40
CA LYS A 89 -14.72 45.87 -17.67
C LYS A 89 -14.97 45.08 -16.37
N SER A 90 -15.83 44.09 -16.47
CA SER A 90 -16.10 43.17 -15.36
C SER A 90 -16.29 41.76 -15.89
N ARG A 91 -15.75 40.78 -15.16
CA ARG A 91 -15.94 39.36 -15.46
C ARG A 91 -16.25 38.63 -14.17
N SER A 92 -17.07 37.60 -14.26
CA SER A 92 -17.44 36.75 -13.13
C SER A 92 -16.81 35.37 -13.28
N VAL A 93 -16.29 34.85 -12.18
CA VAL A 93 -15.83 33.46 -12.05
C VAL A 93 -16.67 32.77 -10.99
N GLN A 94 -17.10 31.55 -11.26
CA GLN A 94 -17.77 30.73 -10.26
C GLN A 94 -16.71 29.90 -9.55
N VAL A 95 -16.47 30.20 -8.28
CA VAL A 95 -15.51 29.46 -7.47
C VAL A 95 -16.26 28.37 -6.72
N PHE A 96 -15.77 27.16 -6.86
CA PHE A 96 -16.28 25.99 -6.17
C PHE A 96 -15.12 25.21 -5.56
N ILE A 97 -14.62 25.70 -4.43
CA ILE A 97 -13.57 25.02 -3.68
C ILE A 97 -14.25 24.04 -2.71
N ARG A 98 -13.76 22.80 -2.67
CA ARG A 98 -14.12 21.80 -1.66
C ARG A 98 -12.88 21.52 -0.82
N MET A 99 -12.98 21.77 0.46
CA MET A 99 -12.00 21.41 1.45
C MET A 99 -12.09 19.91 1.70
N CYS A 100 -10.94 19.26 1.71
CA CYS A 100 -10.84 17.85 2.00
C CYS A 100 -9.98 17.67 3.25
N GLN A 101 -10.61 17.31 4.37
CA GLN A 101 -9.95 17.16 5.67
C GLN A 101 -8.95 15.98 5.70
N ASN A 102 -9.07 15.03 4.78
CA ASN A 102 -8.26 13.81 4.72
C ASN A 102 -7.61 13.58 3.35
N CYS A 103 -7.54 14.59 2.48
CA CYS A 103 -6.86 14.42 1.19
C CYS A 103 -5.35 14.50 1.38
N ILE A 104 -4.65 13.48 0.90
CA ILE A 104 -3.20 13.43 0.83
C ILE A 104 -2.81 13.83 -0.59
N HIS A 105 -1.93 14.82 -0.71
CA HIS A 105 -1.32 15.14 -2.00
C HIS A 105 -0.32 14.02 -2.34
N LEU A 106 -0.67 13.21 -3.34
CA LEU A 106 0.13 12.08 -3.78
C LEU A 106 1.16 12.55 -4.80
N ASP A 107 2.32 12.95 -4.31
CA ASP A 107 3.46 13.28 -5.16
C ASP A 107 4.17 12.03 -5.68
N PHE A 108 4.81 12.15 -6.83
CA PHE A 108 5.62 11.06 -7.41
C PHE A 108 6.63 10.49 -6.40
N THR A 109 7.26 11.36 -5.61
CA THR A 109 8.19 10.98 -4.55
C THR A 109 7.52 10.13 -3.46
N MET A 110 6.28 10.44 -3.06
CA MET A 110 5.56 9.65 -2.07
C MET A 110 5.18 8.27 -2.63
N ILE A 111 4.68 8.23 -3.86
CA ILE A 111 4.31 6.98 -4.53
C ILE A 111 5.54 6.07 -4.64
N LEU A 112 6.67 6.63 -5.09
CA LEU A 112 7.91 5.88 -5.22
C LEU A 112 8.41 5.40 -3.84
N GLY A 113 8.36 6.25 -2.82
CA GLY A 113 8.76 5.88 -1.46
C GLY A 113 7.93 4.73 -0.88
N ILE A 114 6.61 4.79 -1.04
CA ILE A 114 5.69 3.72 -0.60
C ILE A 114 5.98 2.42 -1.37
N SER A 115 6.18 2.50 -2.69
CA SER A 115 6.49 1.31 -3.49
C SER A 115 7.83 0.66 -3.09
N ALA A 116 8.87 1.46 -2.85
CA ALA A 116 10.19 0.97 -2.47
C ALA A 116 10.17 0.36 -1.06
N ALA A 117 9.49 1.01 -0.12
CA ALA A 117 9.32 0.50 1.24
C ALA A 117 8.52 -0.82 1.24
N SER A 118 7.46 -0.91 0.44
CA SER A 118 6.68 -2.14 0.28
C SER A 118 7.54 -3.28 -0.28
N LEU A 119 8.36 -3.01 -1.30
CA LEU A 119 9.25 -4.01 -1.88
C LEU A 119 10.25 -4.54 -0.83
N LEU A 120 10.93 -3.63 -0.12
CA LEU A 120 11.86 -4.01 0.94
C LEU A 120 11.19 -4.82 2.04
N ALA A 121 10.00 -4.41 2.49
CA ALA A 121 9.25 -5.12 3.51
C ALA A 121 8.92 -6.57 3.09
N THR A 122 8.50 -6.78 1.84
CA THR A 122 8.21 -8.13 1.33
C THR A 122 9.46 -9.02 1.27
N ILE A 123 10.63 -8.46 0.91
CA ILE A 123 11.89 -9.19 0.87
C ILE A 123 12.30 -9.62 2.29
N PHE A 124 12.22 -8.71 3.26
CA PHE A 124 12.53 -9.04 4.65
C PHE A 124 11.59 -10.11 5.21
N LEU A 125 10.31 -10.03 4.89
CA LEU A 125 9.33 -11.03 5.32
C LEU A 125 9.62 -12.39 4.69
N ALA A 126 9.97 -12.44 3.40
CA ALA A 126 10.34 -13.67 2.71
C ALA A 126 11.59 -14.33 3.34
N ILE A 127 12.62 -13.54 3.65
CA ILE A 127 13.84 -14.02 4.32
C ILE A 127 13.52 -14.57 5.71
N ALA A 128 12.71 -13.85 6.50
CA ALA A 128 12.32 -14.31 7.84
C ALA A 128 11.57 -15.65 7.80
N VAL A 129 10.59 -15.78 6.90
CA VAL A 129 9.84 -17.04 6.71
C VAL A 129 10.75 -18.16 6.24
N TYR A 130 11.69 -17.87 5.33
CA TYR A 130 12.66 -18.86 4.87
C TYR A 130 13.53 -19.39 6.01
N HIS A 131 14.04 -18.52 6.89
CA HIS A 131 14.82 -18.96 8.06
C HIS A 131 14.01 -19.82 9.03
N ILE A 132 12.76 -19.45 9.31
CA ILE A 132 11.86 -20.25 10.17
C ILE A 132 11.63 -21.64 9.57
N ALA A 133 11.31 -21.71 8.27
CA ALA A 133 11.05 -22.98 7.59
C ALA A 133 12.31 -23.85 7.44
N VAL A 134 13.49 -23.25 7.31
CA VAL A 134 14.77 -23.97 7.28
C VAL A 134 15.14 -24.51 8.66
N GLU A 135 14.90 -23.75 9.74
CA GLU A 135 15.17 -24.22 11.10
C GLU A 135 14.33 -25.45 11.48
N GLU A 136 13.06 -25.50 11.04
CA GLU A 136 12.21 -26.70 11.19
C GLU A 136 12.73 -27.93 10.43
N ARG A 137 13.40 -27.74 9.28
CA ARG A 137 13.97 -28.84 8.49
C ARG A 137 15.41 -29.21 8.89
N GLY A 138 16.13 -28.29 9.55
CA GLY A 138 17.55 -28.40 9.86
C GLY A 138 17.86 -28.93 11.26
N ARG A 139 16.88 -29.03 12.14
CA ARG A 139 17.04 -29.69 13.44
C ARG A 139 16.60 -31.15 13.30
N PRO A 140 17.51 -32.12 13.08
CA PRO A 140 17.18 -33.48 13.48
C PRO A 140 16.82 -33.37 14.96
N THR A 141 15.68 -33.94 15.36
CA THR A 141 15.42 -34.25 16.76
C THR A 141 16.60 -35.09 17.25
N GLN A 142 17.66 -34.43 17.71
CA GLN A 142 18.64 -35.01 18.61
C GLN A 142 17.96 -35.10 19.98
N ALA A 143 16.82 -35.78 20.03
CA ALA A 143 16.42 -36.49 21.22
C ALA A 143 17.47 -37.59 21.36
N SER A 144 18.54 -37.28 22.11
CA SER A 144 19.07 -38.03 23.25
C SER A 144 19.06 -39.57 23.24
N ASP A 145 18.87 -40.26 22.10
CA ASP A 145 18.66 -41.72 22.07
C ASP A 145 19.76 -42.44 21.28
N LYS A 146 20.85 -41.72 20.98
CA LYS A 146 22.13 -42.30 20.55
C LYS A 146 23.17 -42.14 21.64
N GLN A 147 22.80 -42.36 22.90
CA GLN A 147 23.80 -42.78 23.86
C GLN A 147 24.29 -44.15 23.41
N CYS A 148 25.54 -44.16 22.98
CA CYS A 148 26.37 -45.33 22.72
C CYS A 148 26.26 -46.30 23.91
N LEU A 149 25.34 -47.26 23.83
CA LEU A 149 25.31 -48.42 24.70
C LEU A 149 25.45 -49.65 23.83
N LEU A 150 26.54 -50.38 24.12
CA LEU A 150 26.89 -51.73 23.70
C LEU A 150 27.74 -51.83 22.43
N ALA A 151 29.02 -51.46 22.61
CA ALA A 151 30.12 -52.21 21.99
C ALA A 151 30.17 -53.64 22.58
N ASN A 152 29.15 -54.46 22.32
CA ASN A 152 29.14 -55.86 22.70
C ASN A 152 28.60 -56.70 21.53
N ASP A 153 29.52 -57.22 20.73
CA ASP A 153 29.29 -57.90 19.46
C ASP A 153 28.66 -59.30 19.57
N GLN A 154 28.28 -59.80 20.75
CA GLN A 154 27.73 -61.15 20.87
C GLN A 154 26.60 -61.25 21.90
N LEU A 155 25.54 -61.96 21.50
CA LEU A 155 24.28 -62.25 22.21
C LEU A 155 23.25 -61.10 22.24
N TYR A 156 22.47 -60.97 21.17
CA TYR A 156 21.04 -60.82 21.38
C TYR A 156 20.29 -61.73 20.41
N GLN A 157 19.53 -62.65 21.00
CA GLN A 157 18.63 -63.55 20.30
C GLN A 157 17.37 -62.75 19.91
N PRO A 158 16.89 -62.84 18.65
CA PRO A 158 15.71 -62.10 18.23
C PRO A 158 14.48 -62.59 19.02
N LEU A 159 13.68 -61.64 19.52
CA LEU A 159 12.43 -61.91 20.23
C LEU A 159 11.45 -62.63 19.30
N GLN A 160 11.14 -63.87 19.65
CA GLN A 160 10.15 -64.71 18.97
C GLN A 160 8.74 -64.41 19.52
N GLU A 161 7.82 -64.19 18.57
CA GLU A 161 6.38 -63.92 18.65
C GLU A 161 5.67 -64.34 19.96
N HIS A 162 5.20 -63.35 20.72
CA HIS A 162 4.31 -63.55 21.88
C HIS A 162 2.87 -63.69 21.41
N ASN A 163 2.40 -64.94 21.26
CA ASN A 163 0.98 -65.24 21.03
C ASN A 163 0.20 -65.14 22.36
N ASP A 164 -0.37 -63.97 22.62
CA ASP A 164 -1.34 -63.76 23.70
C ASP A 164 -2.71 -64.34 23.34
N ARG A 165 -3.06 -65.55 23.80
CA ARG A 165 -4.46 -65.98 23.99
C ARG A 165 -4.64 -66.83 25.26
N PRO A 166 -5.23 -66.27 26.34
CA PRO A 166 -5.42 -66.97 27.62
C PRO A 166 -6.57 -68.01 27.68
N TYR A 167 -7.22 -68.39 26.57
CA TYR A 167 -8.45 -69.21 26.58
C TYR A 167 -8.45 -70.38 25.60
N SER A 168 -7.39 -71.21 25.58
CA SER A 168 -7.30 -72.40 24.70
C SER A 168 -7.39 -73.75 25.42
N HIS A 169 -7.85 -73.76 26.67
CA HIS A 169 -8.09 -74.97 27.46
C HIS A 169 -9.56 -75.07 27.88
N ILE A 170 -10.44 -75.22 26.89
CA ILE A 170 -11.80 -75.74 27.08
C ILE A 170 -11.96 -76.86 26.05
N GLY A 171 -12.05 -78.09 26.55
CA GLY A 171 -11.62 -79.30 25.85
C GLY A 171 -12.61 -79.96 24.90
N ILE A 172 -12.14 -81.06 24.30
CA ILE A 172 -12.96 -82.09 23.65
C ILE A 172 -12.45 -83.47 24.12
N ALA A 173 -13.39 -84.32 24.52
CA ALA A 173 -13.17 -85.58 25.22
C ALA A 173 -12.54 -86.70 24.38
N LYS A 174 -11.75 -87.55 25.04
CA LYS A 174 -11.24 -88.83 24.51
C LYS A 174 -12.37 -89.80 24.14
N PRO A 175 -12.19 -90.58 23.06
CA PRO A 175 -12.59 -91.98 23.06
C PRO A 175 -11.38 -92.90 23.26
N ARG A 176 -11.53 -93.87 24.17
CA ARG A 176 -10.59 -94.94 24.48
C ARG A 176 -11.13 -96.25 23.91
N ARG A 177 -10.37 -96.98 23.09
CA ARG A 177 -10.44 -98.46 22.98
C ARG A 177 -9.06 -98.96 22.49
N ARG A 178 -8.34 -99.75 23.30
CA ARG A 178 -8.47 -101.17 23.68
C ARG A 178 -7.85 -102.07 22.62
#